data_AF-A0A7C5IKQ8-F1
#
_entry.id   AF-A0A7C5IKQ8-F1
#
_cell.length_a   1.000
_cell.length_b   1.000
_cell.length_c   1.000
_cell.angle_alpha   90.00
_cell.angle_beta   90.00
_cell.angle_gamma   90.00
#
_symmetry.space_group_name_H-M   'P 1'
#
loop_
_entity.id
_entity.type
_entity.pdbx_description
1 polymer ?
#
loop_
_entity_poly.entity_id
_entity_poly.type
_entity_poly.pdbx_seq_one_letter_code
_entity_poly.pdbx_strand_id
1 'polypeptide(L)'
;MYLVIFLFLFYGCMVQNQNVAPNSNVYVPPSEFVRVKGNKLVVGEDEREIYLRGICFGNQVWSCPTNPPSDHHQEKDYERLKNMNVNVIRFYLNYHIFEDDTKPYIYKESGWQWLDTNIQWAKKYGIYLILNMHVPQGGFQSLGTGNALWDNVENQKRLKALWKEIARRYKNEPTIVGYDLLNEPNTSKSKDQWINLAKDLVKEIRSVDSNHIIIVERLNAVANNWSVEEDMNFFLVDDFNVMYTFHFYSPIEYTHQLTSWTGFSNQDGGSYPDSNRIQIPDDITWNEEIPNQKVSGNVDWTNIGGMIFKPNSNSIVAKPACKANSNTGVAYFDYFVVNEYDKNSNLIKTITNDIENLDGWSYWSYNGSGKYGLTSMEKKYGSYSIYISNTTHWANLGNNRMWIVVNPDNYYSIKGYIKTVNATGENFFTLDFFKSPSGGKPTVRDINYISNEIEKYLRWGRKHNVPLYCGEYGVFIECLTNSKGGDKWARDVARVLRENNVHCTYHSYHEQAFGIYTNYGLPQDNTGIQSIIDALREAYK
;
A
#
# COMPACT_ATOMS: atom_id res chain seq x y z
N MET A 1 2.77 -66.24 50.19
CA MET A 1 2.76 -64.88 50.78
C MET A 1 4.20 -64.47 51.03
N TYR A 2 4.82 -63.44 50.47
CA TYR A 2 4.44 -62.34 49.59
C TYR A 2 5.75 -61.87 48.89
N LEU A 3 5.70 -61.74 47.55
CA LEU A 3 5.94 -60.52 46.76
C LEU A 3 7.41 -60.09 46.56
N VAL A 4 7.97 -60.50 45.42
CA VAL A 4 9.17 -59.89 44.81
C VAL A 4 8.68 -58.82 43.84
N ILE A 5 9.11 -57.58 44.06
CA ILE A 5 8.77 -56.41 43.24
C ILE A 5 9.67 -56.41 42.00
N PHE A 6 9.05 -56.48 40.81
CA PHE A 6 9.72 -56.21 39.53
C PHE A 6 9.72 -54.71 39.27
N LEU A 7 10.91 -54.10 39.23
CA LEU A 7 11.13 -52.78 38.63
C LEU A 7 11.41 -52.98 37.13
N PHE A 8 10.46 -52.59 36.28
CA PHE A 8 10.70 -52.45 34.84
C PHE A 8 11.33 -51.07 34.56
N LEU A 9 12.63 -51.07 34.30
CA LEU A 9 13.34 -49.96 33.65
C LEU A 9 13.05 -50.04 32.14
N PHE A 10 12.16 -49.17 31.64
CA PHE A 10 12.04 -48.94 30.21
C PHE A 10 13.22 -48.08 29.74
N TYR A 11 14.22 -48.73 29.13
CA TYR A 11 15.21 -48.06 28.29
C TYR A 11 14.53 -47.68 26.96
N GLY A 12 13.90 -46.51 26.91
CA GLY A 12 13.48 -45.91 25.66
C GLY A 12 14.69 -45.35 24.94
N CYS A 13 15.15 -46.03 23.87
CA CYS A 13 16.09 -45.46 22.92
C CYS A 13 15.47 -44.19 22.32
N MET A 14 15.95 -43.01 22.73
CA MET A 14 15.78 -41.81 21.92
C MET A 14 16.64 -41.98 20.68
N VAL A 15 15.99 -42.29 19.56
CA VAL A 15 16.58 -42.11 18.24
C VAL A 15 16.77 -40.60 18.07
N GLN A 16 18.01 -40.13 18.22
CA GLN A 16 18.41 -38.84 17.67
C GLN A 16 18.22 -38.92 16.16
N ASN A 17 17.11 -38.41 15.65
CA ASN A 17 17.00 -38.08 14.23
C ASN A 17 18.07 -37.01 13.95
N GLN A 18 19.20 -37.46 13.40
CA GLN A 18 20.10 -36.56 12.71
C GLN A 18 19.32 -36.01 11.52
N ASN A 19 18.88 -34.76 11.63
CA ASN A 19 18.34 -33.99 10.51
C ASN A 19 19.48 -33.78 9.50
N VAL A 20 19.64 -34.75 8.62
CA VAL A 20 20.42 -34.63 7.40
C VAL A 20 19.69 -33.61 6.53
N ALA A 21 20.41 -32.60 6.02
CA ALA A 21 19.89 -31.67 5.01
C ALA A 21 19.08 -32.46 3.94
N PRO A 22 17.97 -31.91 3.42
CA PRO A 22 17.17 -32.60 2.41
C PRO A 22 18.09 -33.14 1.31
N ASN A 23 18.00 -34.45 1.06
CA ASN A 23 18.92 -35.21 0.23
C ASN A 23 19.06 -34.54 -1.15
N SER A 24 20.08 -33.70 -1.30
CA SER A 24 20.33 -32.83 -2.47
C SER A 24 20.61 -33.59 -3.78
N ASN A 25 20.55 -34.92 -3.75
CA ASN A 25 20.85 -35.83 -4.86
C ASN A 25 19.61 -36.45 -5.52
N VAL A 26 18.39 -36.15 -5.06
CA VAL A 26 17.17 -36.59 -5.77
C VAL A 26 16.86 -35.57 -6.87
N TYR A 27 16.87 -36.03 -8.13
CA TYR A 27 16.42 -35.23 -9.26
C TYR A 27 14.92 -34.95 -9.14
N VAL A 28 14.54 -33.67 -9.22
CA VAL A 28 13.15 -33.23 -9.27
C VAL A 28 12.90 -32.67 -10.67
N PRO A 29 11.94 -33.19 -11.44
CA PRO A 29 11.73 -32.72 -12.80
C PRO A 29 11.20 -31.28 -12.82
N PRO A 30 11.53 -30.48 -13.85
CA PRO A 30 11.06 -29.09 -13.96
C PRO A 30 9.54 -28.92 -13.95
N SER A 31 8.77 -29.97 -14.28
CA SER A 31 7.32 -30.00 -14.24
C SER A 31 6.73 -29.91 -12.81
N GLU A 32 7.51 -30.25 -11.78
CA GLU A 32 7.09 -30.09 -10.37
C GLU A 32 7.15 -28.63 -9.90
N PHE A 33 7.91 -27.79 -10.60
CA PHE A 33 8.05 -26.38 -10.24
C PHE A 33 6.98 -25.51 -10.91
N VAL A 34 6.60 -24.46 -10.20
CA VAL A 34 5.83 -23.36 -10.80
C VAL A 34 6.76 -22.57 -11.71
N ARG A 35 6.29 -22.29 -12.93
CA ARG A 35 7.07 -21.61 -13.98
C ARG A 35 6.28 -20.47 -14.59
N VAL A 36 6.98 -19.45 -15.06
CA VAL A 36 6.43 -18.33 -15.83
C VAL A 36 6.24 -18.75 -17.28
N LYS A 37 5.07 -18.44 -17.85
CA LYS A 37 4.76 -18.60 -19.28
C LYS A 37 4.00 -17.38 -19.78
N GLY A 38 4.69 -16.48 -20.46
CA GLY A 38 4.15 -15.15 -20.79
C GLY A 38 3.75 -14.43 -19.50
N ASN A 39 2.52 -13.92 -19.44
CA ASN A 39 1.98 -13.23 -18.27
C ASN A 39 1.27 -14.14 -17.24
N LYS A 40 1.57 -15.45 -17.24
CA LYS A 40 0.89 -16.45 -16.40
C LYS A 40 1.89 -17.33 -15.64
N LEU A 41 1.41 -17.97 -14.58
CA LEU A 41 2.11 -19.05 -13.89
C LEU A 41 1.50 -20.40 -14.25
N VAL A 42 2.35 -21.40 -14.50
CA VAL A 42 1.96 -22.76 -14.86
C VAL A 42 2.70 -23.79 -14.01
N VAL A 43 2.12 -24.97 -13.83
CA VAL A 43 2.74 -26.13 -13.16
C VAL A 43 2.35 -27.42 -13.87
N GLY A 44 3.14 -28.47 -13.74
CA GLY A 44 2.88 -29.78 -14.37
C GLY A 44 3.39 -29.89 -15.80
N GLU A 45 3.30 -31.09 -16.35
CA GLU A 45 3.64 -31.39 -17.75
C GLU A 45 2.60 -30.85 -18.73
N ASP A 46 1.34 -30.75 -18.29
CA ASP A 46 0.23 -30.15 -19.04
C ASP A 46 0.24 -28.61 -19.01
N GLU A 47 1.20 -28.02 -18.30
CA GLU A 47 1.35 -26.58 -18.10
C GLU A 47 0.06 -25.91 -17.61
N ARG A 48 -0.61 -26.57 -16.67
CA ARG A 48 -1.83 -26.07 -16.06
C ARG A 48 -1.58 -24.73 -15.39
N GLU A 49 -2.38 -23.74 -15.76
CA GLU A 49 -2.35 -22.41 -15.15
C GLU A 49 -2.70 -22.48 -13.65
N ILE A 50 -1.97 -21.70 -12.86
CA ILE A 50 -2.22 -21.58 -11.42
C ILE A 50 -2.38 -20.13 -11.00
N TYR A 51 -3.25 -19.93 -10.02
CA TYR A 51 -3.42 -18.65 -9.34
C TYR A 51 -2.95 -18.77 -7.89
N LEU A 52 -1.88 -18.05 -7.54
CA LEU A 52 -1.36 -17.95 -6.18
C LEU A 52 -2.18 -16.94 -5.38
N ARG A 53 -2.79 -17.41 -4.30
CA ARG A 53 -3.63 -16.66 -3.37
C ARG A 53 -3.25 -17.00 -1.94
N GLY A 54 -2.83 -15.99 -1.20
CA GLY A 54 -2.13 -16.27 0.04
C GLY A 54 -2.22 -15.22 1.11
N ILE A 55 -1.39 -15.43 2.11
CA ILE A 55 -1.26 -14.60 3.31
C ILE A 55 0.24 -14.48 3.63
N CYS A 56 0.65 -13.33 4.17
CA CYS A 56 2.00 -13.09 4.61
C CYS A 56 2.26 -13.66 6.01
N PHE A 57 3.37 -14.37 6.18
CA PHE A 57 3.94 -14.70 7.49
C PHE A 57 4.98 -13.65 7.84
N GLY A 58 4.59 -12.70 8.69
CA GLY A 58 5.44 -11.59 9.12
C GLY A 58 6.66 -12.04 9.93
N ASN A 59 6.61 -13.20 10.57
CA ASN A 59 7.72 -13.82 11.30
C ASN A 59 8.40 -12.86 12.30
N GLN A 60 7.61 -11.93 12.86
CA GLN A 60 8.07 -10.90 13.79
C GLN A 60 9.28 -10.11 13.29
N VAL A 61 9.44 -9.91 11.98
CA VAL A 61 10.60 -9.20 11.40
C VAL A 61 10.80 -7.81 12.00
N TRP A 62 9.71 -7.17 12.45
CA TRP A 62 9.70 -5.87 13.12
C TRP A 62 10.50 -5.81 14.43
N SER A 63 10.68 -6.93 15.13
CA SER A 63 11.49 -7.01 16.36
C SER A 63 12.97 -7.30 16.08
N CYS A 64 13.36 -7.43 14.80
CA CYS A 64 14.69 -7.84 14.35
C CYS A 64 15.21 -9.09 15.09
N PRO A 65 14.47 -10.21 15.04
CA PRO A 65 14.80 -11.39 15.83
C PRO A 65 16.11 -12.03 15.35
N THR A 66 16.97 -12.42 16.30
CA THR A 66 18.24 -13.12 16.02
C THR A 66 18.11 -14.65 16.03
N ASN A 67 16.94 -15.15 16.45
CA ASN A 67 16.54 -16.55 16.45
C ASN A 67 15.15 -16.68 15.83
N PRO A 68 14.80 -17.84 15.25
CA PRO A 68 13.45 -18.08 14.76
C PRO A 68 12.36 -17.77 15.80
N PRO A 69 11.28 -17.06 15.43
CA PRO A 69 10.18 -16.78 16.36
C PRO A 69 9.44 -18.07 16.70
N SER A 70 9.35 -18.39 18.00
CA SER A 70 8.69 -19.61 18.48
C SER A 70 7.17 -19.47 18.65
N ASP A 71 6.65 -18.25 18.59
CA ASP A 71 5.29 -17.91 18.97
C ASP A 71 4.52 -17.14 17.90
N HIS A 72 5.07 -17.01 16.69
CA HIS A 72 4.36 -16.46 15.54
C HIS A 72 3.41 -17.48 14.89
N HIS A 73 3.87 -18.70 14.66
CA HIS A 73 3.10 -19.75 13.99
C HIS A 73 3.61 -21.15 14.40
N GLN A 74 2.80 -22.17 14.11
CA GLN A 74 3.09 -23.59 14.27
C GLN A 74 2.37 -24.38 13.15
N GLU A 75 2.54 -25.70 13.11
CA GLU A 75 1.93 -26.56 12.10
C GLU A 75 0.40 -26.34 11.92
N LYS A 76 -0.33 -26.19 13.03
CA LYS A 76 -1.78 -25.97 13.03
C LYS A 76 -2.19 -24.73 12.22
N ASP A 77 -1.32 -23.75 12.09
CA ASP A 77 -1.58 -22.53 11.32
C ASP A 77 -1.61 -22.81 9.81
N TYR A 78 -0.84 -23.79 9.32
CA TYR A 78 -0.92 -24.24 7.94
C TYR A 78 -2.25 -24.95 7.64
N GLU A 79 -2.78 -25.71 8.60
CA GLU A 79 -4.13 -26.30 8.51
C GLU A 79 -5.20 -25.20 8.46
N ARG A 80 -5.10 -24.18 9.32
CA ARG A 80 -6.03 -23.02 9.32
C ARG A 80 -6.03 -22.31 7.97
N LEU A 81 -4.85 -22.03 7.42
CA LEU A 81 -4.70 -21.39 6.10
C LEU A 81 -5.26 -22.28 4.97
N LYS A 82 -5.03 -23.59 5.01
CA LYS A 82 -5.62 -24.51 4.05
C LYS A 82 -7.15 -24.42 4.06
N ASN A 83 -7.75 -24.36 5.25
CA ASN A 83 -9.19 -24.17 5.45
C ASN A 83 -9.69 -22.77 5.05
N MET A 84 -8.79 -21.84 4.70
CA MET A 84 -9.10 -20.53 4.12
C MET A 84 -8.93 -20.50 2.60
N ASN A 85 -8.70 -21.65 1.96
CA ASN A 85 -8.36 -21.78 0.54
C ASN A 85 -7.06 -21.07 0.15
N VAL A 86 -6.16 -20.81 1.09
CA VAL A 86 -4.81 -20.32 0.81
C VAL A 86 -3.97 -21.43 0.18
N ASN A 87 -3.20 -21.08 -0.85
CA ASN A 87 -2.26 -21.99 -1.50
C ASN A 87 -0.82 -21.45 -1.54
N VAL A 88 -0.55 -20.25 -1.02
CA VAL A 88 0.81 -19.72 -0.90
C VAL A 88 0.97 -18.89 0.37
N ILE A 89 2.16 -18.92 0.98
CA ILE A 89 2.57 -18.01 2.05
C ILE A 89 3.76 -17.18 1.56
N ARG A 90 3.66 -15.85 1.65
CA ARG A 90 4.83 -14.98 1.52
C ARG A 90 5.56 -15.01 2.87
N PHE A 91 6.67 -15.73 2.92
CA PHE A 91 7.38 -16.07 4.13
C PHE A 91 8.53 -15.09 4.35
N TYR A 92 8.38 -14.20 5.34
CA TYR A 92 9.32 -13.10 5.51
C TYR A 92 10.59 -13.61 6.19
N LEU A 93 11.73 -13.27 5.60
CA LEU A 93 13.05 -13.59 6.11
C LEU A 93 13.68 -12.35 6.72
N ASN A 94 14.31 -12.54 7.87
CA ASN A 94 15.26 -11.60 8.46
C ASN A 94 16.65 -12.25 8.43
N TYR A 95 17.65 -11.57 7.86
CA TYR A 95 19.00 -12.12 7.74
C TYR A 95 19.60 -12.51 9.10
N HIS A 96 19.21 -11.83 10.20
CA HIS A 96 19.69 -12.14 11.54
C HIS A 96 19.32 -13.54 12.04
N ILE A 97 18.29 -14.17 11.46
CA ILE A 97 17.93 -15.57 11.75
C ILE A 97 19.00 -16.53 11.18
N PHE A 98 19.66 -16.13 10.09
CA PHE A 98 20.62 -16.97 9.38
C PHE A 98 22.07 -16.56 9.64
N GLU A 99 22.37 -15.32 10.00
CA GLU A 99 23.72 -14.79 10.09
C GLU A 99 23.85 -13.77 11.24
N ASP A 100 25.01 -13.69 11.88
CA ASP A 100 25.34 -12.62 12.83
C ASP A 100 26.28 -11.59 12.20
N ASP A 101 26.09 -10.30 12.51
CA ASP A 101 27.01 -9.24 12.04
C ASP A 101 28.44 -9.40 12.58
N THR A 102 28.61 -10.07 13.71
CA THR A 102 29.92 -10.36 14.29
C THR A 102 30.64 -11.54 13.60
N LYS A 103 29.92 -12.32 12.79
CA LYS A 103 30.40 -13.52 12.09
C LYS A 103 29.80 -13.60 10.68
N PRO A 104 30.08 -12.62 9.80
CA PRO A 104 29.53 -12.60 8.46
C PRO A 104 29.91 -13.86 7.68
N TYR A 105 29.04 -14.32 6.78
CA TYR A 105 29.17 -15.53 5.96
C TYR A 105 29.16 -16.86 6.73
N ILE A 106 28.99 -16.84 8.06
CA ILE A 106 28.82 -18.04 8.88
C ILE A 106 27.35 -18.18 9.23
N TYR A 107 26.70 -19.18 8.63
CA TYR A 107 25.26 -19.36 8.76
C TYR A 107 24.85 -20.22 9.95
N LYS A 108 23.78 -19.80 10.63
CA LYS A 108 23.19 -20.47 11.80
C LYS A 108 22.35 -21.67 11.38
N GLU A 109 22.65 -22.82 11.96
CA GLU A 109 21.88 -24.04 11.71
C GLU A 109 20.42 -23.95 12.21
N SER A 110 20.17 -23.19 13.27
CA SER A 110 18.82 -22.95 13.78
C SER A 110 17.91 -22.26 12.77
N GLY A 111 18.43 -21.33 11.97
CA GLY A 111 17.69 -20.68 10.89
C GLY A 111 17.29 -21.66 9.79
N TRP A 112 18.22 -22.55 9.40
CA TRP A 112 17.96 -23.59 8.40
C TRP A 112 16.91 -24.60 8.88
N GLN A 113 17.06 -25.11 10.09
CA GLN A 113 16.11 -26.08 10.66
C GLN A 113 14.69 -25.50 10.77
N TRP A 114 14.57 -24.22 11.10
CA TRP A 114 13.27 -23.54 11.16
C TRP A 114 12.62 -23.42 9.77
N LEU A 115 13.40 -23.03 8.76
CA LEU A 115 12.90 -22.94 7.40
C LEU A 115 12.51 -24.33 6.85
N ASP A 116 13.35 -25.35 7.10
CA ASP A 116 13.07 -26.75 6.73
C ASP A 116 11.78 -27.26 7.37
N THR A 117 11.55 -26.96 8.65
CA THR A 117 10.32 -27.31 9.36
C THR A 117 9.09 -26.66 8.71
N ASN A 118 9.20 -25.38 8.34
CA ASN A 118 8.13 -24.67 7.64
C ASN A 118 7.85 -25.22 6.25
N ILE A 119 8.88 -25.59 5.50
CA ILE A 119 8.74 -26.26 4.20
C ILE A 119 7.99 -27.59 4.36
N GLN A 120 8.30 -28.38 5.40
CA GLN A 120 7.60 -29.64 5.67
C GLN A 120 6.12 -29.42 5.99
N TRP A 121 5.79 -28.43 6.82
CA TRP A 121 4.40 -28.07 7.10
C TRP A 121 3.68 -27.58 5.83
N ALA A 122 4.29 -26.67 5.08
CA ALA A 122 3.76 -26.17 3.82
C ALA A 122 3.44 -27.32 2.84
N LYS A 123 4.39 -28.24 2.66
CA LYS A 123 4.24 -29.45 1.84
C LYS A 123 3.08 -30.34 2.31
N LYS A 124 2.98 -30.60 3.62
CA LYS A 124 1.91 -31.43 4.21
C LYS A 124 0.51 -30.90 3.91
N TYR A 125 0.32 -29.58 3.89
CA TYR A 125 -0.99 -28.96 3.64
C TYR A 125 -1.19 -28.51 2.18
N GLY A 126 -0.23 -28.77 1.30
CA GLY A 126 -0.27 -28.36 -0.11
C GLY A 126 -0.35 -26.83 -0.25
N ILE A 127 0.50 -26.13 0.50
CA ILE A 127 0.69 -24.68 0.47
C ILE A 127 2.11 -24.42 -0.02
N TYR A 128 2.25 -23.53 -0.98
CA TYR A 128 3.54 -23.07 -1.48
C TYR A 128 4.16 -22.01 -0.55
N LEU A 129 5.47 -21.82 -0.65
CA LEU A 129 6.19 -20.71 -0.02
C LEU A 129 6.79 -19.77 -1.08
N ILE A 130 6.68 -18.47 -0.86
CA ILE A 130 7.51 -17.46 -1.49
C ILE A 130 8.46 -16.96 -0.41
N LEU A 131 9.77 -17.14 -0.60
CA LEU A 131 10.76 -16.66 0.35
C LEU A 131 11.03 -15.19 0.04
N ASN A 132 10.74 -14.29 0.97
CA ASN A 132 10.95 -12.85 0.80
C ASN A 132 12.07 -12.37 1.72
N MET A 133 13.11 -11.75 1.16
CA MET A 133 14.08 -11.03 1.98
C MET A 133 13.45 -9.72 2.46
N HIS A 134 12.89 -9.77 3.66
CA HIS A 134 12.18 -8.64 4.24
C HIS A 134 13.14 -7.70 4.98
N VAL A 135 14.09 -8.30 5.71
CA VAL A 135 15.16 -7.56 6.40
C VAL A 135 16.51 -8.07 5.90
N PRO A 136 17.13 -7.37 4.93
CA PRO A 136 18.47 -7.68 4.45
C PRO A 136 19.55 -7.12 5.39
N GLN A 137 20.81 -7.47 5.13
CA GLN A 137 21.94 -6.75 5.70
C GLN A 137 21.83 -5.25 5.39
N GLY A 138 22.09 -4.42 6.40
CA GLY A 138 21.96 -2.97 6.27
C GLY A 138 20.59 -2.41 6.69
N GLY A 139 19.64 -3.25 7.09
CA GLY A 139 18.49 -2.84 7.89
C GLY A 139 17.16 -2.76 7.14
N PHE A 140 16.15 -2.30 7.87
CA PHE A 140 14.75 -2.29 7.46
C PHE A 140 14.46 -1.12 6.52
N GLN A 141 14.16 -1.42 5.25
CA GLN A 141 13.99 -0.40 4.20
C GLN A 141 12.82 0.55 4.51
N SER A 142 11.67 0.02 4.92
CA SER A 142 10.44 0.80 5.14
C SER A 142 10.45 1.66 6.41
N LEU A 143 11.43 1.48 7.31
CA LEU A 143 11.61 2.29 8.52
C LEU A 143 12.71 3.35 8.35
N GLY A 144 13.22 3.53 7.12
CA GLY A 144 14.27 4.51 6.82
C GLY A 144 15.65 4.15 7.40
N THR A 145 15.82 2.95 7.94
CA THR A 145 17.09 2.46 8.50
C THR A 145 17.89 1.61 7.50
N GLY A 146 17.39 1.47 6.27
CA GLY A 146 17.92 0.59 5.22
C GLY A 146 19.02 1.16 4.32
N ASN A 147 19.42 2.43 4.48
CA ASN A 147 20.42 3.08 3.59
C ASN A 147 21.77 2.33 3.54
N ALA A 148 22.14 1.64 4.62
CA ALA A 148 23.38 0.89 4.67
C ALA A 148 23.43 -0.28 3.68
N LEU A 149 22.29 -0.81 3.19
CA LEU A 149 22.30 -1.76 2.07
C LEU A 149 22.83 -1.11 0.79
N TRP A 150 22.42 0.13 0.53
CA TRP A 150 22.70 0.85 -0.71
C TRP A 150 24.09 1.50 -0.73
N ASP A 151 24.57 1.94 0.42
CA ASP A 151 25.81 2.70 0.56
C ASP A 151 27.02 1.85 0.99
N ASN A 152 26.80 0.63 1.50
CA ASN A 152 27.87 -0.29 1.87
C ASN A 152 27.87 -1.55 1.00
N VAL A 153 28.88 -1.67 0.14
CA VAL A 153 29.09 -2.81 -0.77
C VAL A 153 29.21 -4.14 -0.01
N GLU A 154 29.71 -4.13 1.23
CA GLU A 154 29.83 -5.36 2.02
C GLU A 154 28.46 -5.95 2.40
N ASN A 155 27.47 -5.10 2.71
CA ASN A 155 26.10 -5.56 2.97
C ASN A 155 25.50 -6.22 1.72
N GLN A 156 25.76 -5.66 0.54
CA GLN A 156 25.33 -6.24 -0.74
C GLN A 156 25.99 -7.59 -1.00
N LYS A 157 27.30 -7.73 -0.72
CA LYS A 157 28.01 -9.02 -0.86
C LYS A 157 27.44 -10.08 0.08
N ARG A 158 27.17 -9.73 1.34
CA ARG A 158 26.56 -10.64 2.33
C ARG A 158 25.15 -11.07 1.91
N LEU A 159 24.32 -10.13 1.44
CA LEU A 159 23.00 -10.43 0.91
C LEU A 159 23.07 -11.39 -0.29
N LYS A 160 23.97 -11.13 -1.24
CA LYS A 160 24.22 -12.01 -2.39
C LYS A 160 24.66 -13.41 -1.97
N ALA A 161 25.58 -13.51 -1.01
CA ALA A 161 26.05 -14.79 -0.49
C ALA A 161 24.92 -15.58 0.21
N LEU A 162 24.11 -14.90 1.03
CA LEU A 162 22.98 -15.52 1.71
C LEU A 162 21.93 -16.03 0.71
N TRP A 163 21.56 -15.22 -0.29
CA TRP A 163 20.65 -15.64 -1.35
C TRP A 163 21.18 -16.84 -2.15
N LYS A 164 22.47 -16.83 -2.49
CA LYS A 164 23.12 -17.97 -3.14
C LYS A 164 23.05 -19.23 -2.28
N GLU A 165 23.26 -19.13 -0.97
CA GLU A 165 23.18 -20.29 -0.08
C GLU A 165 21.75 -20.81 0.07
N ILE A 166 20.75 -19.92 0.19
CA ILE A 166 19.32 -20.29 0.17
C ILE A 166 19.01 -21.05 -1.13
N ALA A 167 19.35 -20.47 -2.28
CA ALA A 167 19.11 -21.08 -3.59
C ALA A 167 19.82 -22.44 -3.73
N ARG A 168 21.09 -22.54 -3.31
CA ARG A 168 21.86 -23.79 -3.35
C ARG A 168 21.22 -24.90 -2.53
N ARG A 169 20.71 -24.57 -1.33
CA ARG A 169 20.04 -25.53 -0.43
C ARG A 169 18.70 -26.00 -0.98
N TYR A 170 17.92 -25.08 -1.55
CA TYR A 170 16.53 -25.33 -1.89
C TYR A 170 16.25 -25.51 -3.38
N LYS A 171 17.25 -25.50 -4.27
CA LYS A 171 17.08 -25.67 -5.74
C LYS A 171 16.21 -26.85 -6.18
N ASN A 172 16.07 -27.89 -5.36
CA ASN A 172 15.28 -29.10 -5.63
C ASN A 172 13.98 -29.15 -4.79
N GLU A 173 13.50 -28.04 -4.22
CA GLU A 173 12.32 -28.00 -3.34
C GLU A 173 11.13 -27.28 -4.01
N PRO A 174 10.25 -27.99 -4.73
CA PRO A 174 9.15 -27.38 -5.49
C PRO A 174 8.03 -26.77 -4.62
N THR A 175 8.05 -27.00 -3.30
CA THR A 175 7.15 -26.29 -2.37
C THR A 175 7.48 -24.79 -2.34
N ILE A 176 8.71 -24.41 -2.66
CA ILE A 176 9.07 -23.01 -2.85
C ILE A 176 8.73 -22.62 -4.30
N VAL A 177 7.93 -21.57 -4.46
CA VAL A 177 7.59 -21.01 -5.79
C VAL A 177 8.73 -20.16 -6.32
N GLY A 178 9.32 -19.34 -5.45
CA GLY A 178 10.27 -18.34 -5.88
C GLY A 178 10.89 -17.53 -4.75
N TYR A 179 11.83 -16.68 -5.18
CA TYR A 179 12.64 -15.83 -4.34
C TYR A 179 12.29 -14.36 -4.59
N ASP A 180 11.60 -13.75 -3.63
CA ASP A 180 11.26 -12.33 -3.60
C ASP A 180 12.44 -11.55 -3.00
N LEU A 181 13.22 -10.96 -3.92
CA LEU A 181 14.62 -10.59 -3.71
C LEU A 181 14.83 -9.58 -2.58
N LEU A 182 13.91 -8.62 -2.46
CA LEU A 182 14.00 -7.53 -1.49
C LEU A 182 12.64 -6.84 -1.34
N ASN A 183 12.17 -6.75 -0.10
CA ASN A 183 10.98 -6.00 0.24
C ASN A 183 11.19 -4.48 0.20
N GLU A 184 10.25 -3.77 -0.43
CA GLU A 184 10.11 -2.31 -0.47
C GLU A 184 11.42 -1.53 -0.72
N PRO A 185 12.09 -1.72 -1.88
CA PRO A 185 13.34 -1.03 -2.18
C PRO A 185 13.20 0.50 -2.14
N ASN A 186 13.95 1.15 -1.25
CA ASN A 186 14.06 2.61 -1.13
C ASN A 186 15.54 3.01 -1.19
N THR A 187 16.01 3.33 -2.39
CA THR A 187 17.44 3.55 -2.67
C THR A 187 17.93 4.89 -2.12
N SER A 188 19.22 4.97 -1.74
CA SER A 188 19.77 6.20 -1.16
C SER A 188 20.00 7.33 -2.18
N LYS A 189 20.22 7.01 -3.46
CA LYS A 189 20.68 7.97 -4.48
C LYS A 189 19.98 7.86 -5.83
N SER A 190 19.66 6.64 -6.30
CA SER A 190 19.10 6.45 -7.64
C SER A 190 18.45 5.08 -7.84
N LYS A 191 17.50 5.01 -8.77
CA LYS A 191 16.88 3.76 -9.26
C LYS A 191 17.90 2.72 -9.73
N ASP A 192 19.01 3.16 -10.31
CA ASP A 192 20.08 2.26 -10.78
C ASP A 192 20.72 1.42 -9.67
N GLN A 193 20.70 1.89 -8.41
CA GLN A 193 21.19 1.07 -7.29
C GLN A 193 20.38 -0.22 -7.14
N TRP A 194 19.05 -0.14 -7.28
CA TRP A 194 18.20 -1.32 -7.20
C TRP A 194 18.32 -2.19 -8.45
N ILE A 195 18.32 -1.59 -9.65
CA ILE A 195 18.49 -2.31 -10.92
C ILE A 195 19.77 -3.15 -10.89
N ASN A 196 20.90 -2.55 -10.48
CA ASN A 196 22.19 -3.24 -10.46
C ASN A 196 22.25 -4.34 -9.41
N LEU A 197 21.74 -4.09 -8.19
CA LEU A 197 21.72 -5.10 -7.14
C LEU A 197 20.80 -6.28 -7.50
N ALA A 198 19.61 -6.01 -8.08
CA ALA A 198 18.70 -7.05 -8.53
C ALA A 198 19.34 -7.94 -9.61
N LYS A 199 20.02 -7.35 -10.59
CA LYS A 199 20.77 -8.09 -11.63
C LYS A 199 21.86 -8.99 -11.04
N ASP A 200 22.63 -8.47 -10.08
CA ASP A 200 23.66 -9.25 -9.39
C ASP A 200 23.06 -10.40 -8.58
N LEU A 201 21.94 -10.17 -7.89
CA LEU A 201 21.23 -11.20 -7.13
C LEU A 201 20.70 -12.33 -8.03
N VAL A 202 20.05 -11.97 -9.15
CA VAL A 202 19.61 -12.91 -10.18
C VAL A 202 20.78 -13.78 -10.63
N LYS A 203 21.92 -13.15 -10.99
CA LYS A 203 23.11 -13.85 -11.45
C LYS A 203 23.65 -14.84 -10.40
N GLU A 204 23.74 -14.45 -9.14
CA GLU A 204 24.26 -15.31 -8.07
C GLU A 204 23.32 -16.48 -7.77
N ILE A 205 22.01 -16.25 -7.76
CA ILE A 205 21.00 -17.32 -7.61
C ILE A 205 21.08 -18.29 -8.80
N ARG A 206 21.09 -17.76 -10.04
CA ARG A 206 21.15 -18.57 -11.26
C ARG A 206 22.45 -19.36 -11.41
N SER A 207 23.51 -18.98 -10.69
CA SER A 207 24.75 -19.78 -10.66
C SER A 207 24.58 -21.12 -9.93
N VAL A 208 23.51 -21.31 -9.16
CA VAL A 208 23.27 -22.55 -8.38
C VAL A 208 21.87 -23.13 -8.55
N ASP A 209 20.91 -22.35 -9.05
CA ASP A 209 19.51 -22.74 -9.18
C ASP A 209 18.86 -22.19 -10.47
N SER A 210 18.33 -23.09 -11.30
CA SER A 210 17.64 -22.78 -12.56
C SER A 210 16.14 -23.06 -12.53
N ASN A 211 15.58 -23.46 -11.38
CA ASN A 211 14.20 -23.91 -11.27
C ASN A 211 13.26 -22.81 -10.77
N HIS A 212 13.61 -22.15 -9.67
CA HIS A 212 12.70 -21.23 -8.97
C HIS A 212 12.46 -19.91 -9.72
N ILE A 213 11.28 -19.32 -9.50
CA ILE A 213 10.94 -17.98 -10.02
C ILE A 213 11.76 -16.93 -9.28
N ILE A 214 12.32 -15.96 -10.00
CA ILE A 214 12.82 -14.72 -9.38
C ILE A 214 11.66 -13.73 -9.30
N ILE A 215 11.44 -13.17 -8.11
CA ILE A 215 10.39 -12.17 -7.88
C ILE A 215 11.07 -10.83 -7.60
N VAL A 216 10.80 -9.83 -8.44
CA VAL A 216 11.45 -8.51 -8.39
C VAL A 216 10.42 -7.43 -8.09
N GLU A 217 10.58 -6.74 -6.96
CA GLU A 217 9.73 -5.60 -6.60
C GLU A 217 10.09 -4.36 -7.42
N ARG A 218 9.08 -3.54 -7.75
CA ARG A 218 9.30 -2.17 -8.23
C ARG A 218 10.13 -1.36 -7.22
N LEU A 219 10.74 -0.27 -7.67
CA LEU A 219 11.35 0.68 -6.74
C LEU A 219 10.26 1.53 -6.06
N ASN A 220 10.24 1.56 -4.72
CA ASN A 220 9.28 2.37 -3.98
C ASN A 220 9.67 3.85 -3.90
N ALA A 221 10.94 4.14 -3.62
CA ALA A 221 11.42 5.52 -3.49
C ALA A 221 12.92 5.68 -3.77
N VAL A 222 13.32 6.92 -4.03
CA VAL A 222 14.73 7.36 -4.05
C VAL A 222 14.91 8.45 -3.01
N ALA A 223 15.78 8.24 -2.03
CA ALA A 223 16.04 9.18 -0.94
C ALA A 223 14.75 9.66 -0.25
N ASN A 224 13.81 8.73 0.01
CA ASN A 224 12.47 9.00 0.53
C ASN A 224 11.58 9.89 -0.35
N ASN A 225 11.95 10.12 -1.61
CA ASN A 225 11.06 10.68 -2.61
C ASN A 225 10.21 9.55 -3.23
N TRP A 226 8.94 9.54 -2.88
CA TRP A 226 7.93 8.56 -3.29
C TRP A 226 7.30 8.86 -4.66
N SER A 227 7.94 9.73 -5.46
CA SER A 227 7.49 10.02 -6.81
C SER A 227 7.45 8.74 -7.66
N VAL A 228 6.42 8.66 -8.50
CA VAL A 228 6.18 7.52 -9.37
C VAL A 228 6.35 7.98 -10.83
N GLU A 229 7.21 7.28 -11.56
CA GLU A 229 7.42 7.44 -12.99
C GLU A 229 6.29 6.77 -13.79
N GLU A 230 6.23 7.01 -15.11
CA GLU A 230 5.19 6.45 -16.00
C GLU A 230 5.06 4.91 -15.90
N ASP A 231 6.18 4.20 -15.76
CA ASP A 231 6.21 2.74 -15.63
C ASP A 231 6.04 2.24 -14.18
N MET A 232 5.43 3.03 -13.30
CA MET A 232 5.23 2.71 -11.87
C MET A 232 6.54 2.34 -11.14
N ASN A 233 7.68 2.90 -11.59
CA ASN A 233 9.04 2.58 -11.16
C ASN A 233 9.46 1.10 -11.32
N PHE A 234 8.76 0.31 -12.12
CA PHE A 234 9.25 -1.02 -12.51
C PHE A 234 10.47 -0.91 -13.45
N PHE A 235 11.15 -2.04 -13.61
CA PHE A 235 12.22 -2.28 -14.57
C PHE A 235 12.30 -3.78 -14.85
N LEU A 236 12.86 -4.17 -15.99
CA LEU A 236 13.05 -5.58 -16.34
C LEU A 236 14.42 -6.09 -15.88
N VAL A 237 14.45 -7.36 -15.47
CA VAL A 237 15.67 -8.17 -15.34
C VAL A 237 15.73 -9.22 -16.45
N ASP A 238 16.94 -9.57 -16.87
CA ASP A 238 17.18 -10.57 -17.90
C ASP A 238 17.16 -11.98 -17.29
N ASP A 239 15.96 -12.54 -17.13
CA ASP A 239 15.72 -13.90 -16.63
C ASP A 239 14.51 -14.52 -17.34
N PHE A 240 14.57 -15.83 -17.59
CA PHE A 240 13.52 -16.57 -18.29
C PHE A 240 12.33 -16.94 -17.39
N ASN A 241 12.49 -16.86 -16.06
CA ASN A 241 11.51 -17.29 -15.07
C ASN A 241 11.34 -16.21 -13.98
N VAL A 242 10.80 -15.06 -14.37
CA VAL A 242 10.65 -13.87 -13.52
C VAL A 242 9.20 -13.42 -13.38
N MET A 243 8.83 -13.01 -12.17
CA MET A 243 7.57 -12.36 -11.82
C MET A 243 7.85 -11.02 -11.14
N TYR A 244 6.99 -10.02 -11.36
CA TYR A 244 7.20 -8.68 -10.79
C TYR A 244 6.19 -8.39 -9.70
N THR A 245 6.64 -7.76 -8.61
CA THR A 245 5.81 -7.51 -7.44
C THR A 245 5.62 -6.02 -7.12
N PHE A 246 4.46 -5.70 -6.56
CA PHE A 246 4.11 -4.40 -5.99
C PHE A 246 3.26 -4.60 -4.73
N HIS A 247 3.14 -3.56 -3.91
CA HIS A 247 2.24 -3.55 -2.75
C HIS A 247 1.05 -2.61 -2.99
N PHE A 248 -0.10 -2.93 -2.39
CA PHE A 248 -1.33 -2.18 -2.57
C PHE A 248 -2.00 -1.82 -1.25
N TYR A 249 -1.94 -0.53 -0.90
CA TYR A 249 -2.55 0.03 0.31
C TYR A 249 -3.46 1.24 0.01
N SER A 250 -3.84 1.44 -1.25
CA SER A 250 -4.62 2.61 -1.65
C SER A 250 -6.11 2.48 -1.29
N PRO A 251 -6.76 3.51 -0.70
CA PRO A 251 -6.20 4.79 -0.27
C PRO A 251 -5.42 4.64 1.04
N ILE A 252 -4.19 5.15 1.07
CA ILE A 252 -3.28 4.95 2.21
C ILE A 252 -3.80 5.62 3.49
N GLU A 253 -4.49 6.75 3.37
CA GLU A 253 -5.10 7.45 4.49
C GLU A 253 -6.26 6.67 5.11
N TYR A 254 -6.86 5.74 4.37
CA TYR A 254 -7.89 4.84 4.88
C TYR A 254 -7.26 3.57 5.47
N THR A 255 -6.39 2.89 4.73
CA THR A 255 -5.83 1.60 5.15
C THR A 255 -4.91 1.70 6.37
N HIS A 256 -4.34 2.89 6.62
CA HIS A 256 -3.45 3.19 7.75
C HIS A 256 -4.04 4.20 8.75
N GLN A 257 -5.36 4.39 8.75
CA GLN A 257 -6.02 5.43 9.54
C GLN A 257 -5.89 5.23 11.05
N LEU A 258 -5.95 6.34 11.80
CA LEU A 258 -6.05 6.39 13.27
C LEU A 258 -4.87 5.82 14.06
N THR A 259 -3.77 5.46 13.39
CA THR A 259 -2.64 4.79 14.02
C THR A 259 -1.49 5.74 14.34
N SER A 260 -1.02 5.74 15.59
CA SER A 260 -0.19 6.79 16.17
C SER A 260 1.25 6.89 15.65
N TRP A 261 1.76 5.86 14.98
CA TRP A 261 3.14 5.80 14.47
C TRP A 261 3.24 5.99 12.95
N THR A 262 2.14 6.27 12.26
CA THR A 262 2.16 6.57 10.82
C THR A 262 2.04 8.09 10.58
N GLY A 263 2.22 8.53 9.34
CA GLY A 263 1.89 9.92 8.97
C GLY A 263 0.39 10.27 9.12
N PHE A 264 -0.46 9.30 9.47
CA PHE A 264 -1.90 9.40 9.57
C PHE A 264 -2.42 9.32 11.01
N SER A 265 -1.55 9.55 12.00
CA SER A 265 -1.92 9.59 13.42
C SER A 265 -3.12 10.51 13.66
N ASN A 266 -4.17 9.97 14.28
CA ASN A 266 -5.43 10.67 14.59
C ASN A 266 -6.19 11.19 13.36
N GLN A 267 -5.85 10.76 12.14
CA GLN A 267 -6.62 11.08 10.94
C GLN A 267 -7.68 10.01 10.72
N ASP A 268 -8.96 10.41 10.77
CA ASP A 268 -10.04 9.54 10.34
C ASP A 268 -10.08 9.48 8.80
N GLY A 269 -9.58 8.36 8.27
CA GLY A 269 -9.55 8.07 6.86
C GLY A 269 -10.92 7.87 6.23
N GLY A 270 -11.99 7.71 7.02
CA GLY A 270 -13.36 7.42 6.61
C GLY A 270 -13.68 5.92 6.60
N SER A 271 -14.66 5.53 5.78
CA SER A 271 -15.05 4.13 5.57
C SER A 271 -14.73 3.66 4.15
N TYR A 272 -14.92 2.36 3.91
CA TYR A 272 -14.97 1.75 2.59
C TYR A 272 -16.19 0.81 2.48
N PRO A 273 -16.99 0.90 1.40
CA PRO A 273 -17.00 2.00 0.44
C PRO A 273 -17.48 3.30 1.09
N ASP A 274 -17.22 4.42 0.45
CA ASP A 274 -17.69 5.73 0.86
C ASP A 274 -18.04 6.58 -0.38
N SER A 275 -19.34 6.75 -0.61
CA SER A 275 -19.87 7.53 -1.73
C SER A 275 -19.65 9.04 -1.58
N ASN A 276 -19.30 9.52 -0.39
CA ASN A 276 -19.01 10.93 -0.14
C ASN A 276 -17.52 11.26 -0.36
N ARG A 277 -16.66 10.24 -0.47
CA ARG A 277 -15.24 10.39 -0.78
C ARG A 277 -15.02 10.25 -2.27
N ILE A 278 -14.99 11.39 -2.95
CA ILE A 278 -14.62 11.46 -4.37
C ILE A 278 -13.12 11.25 -4.50
N GLN A 279 -12.76 10.33 -5.40
CA GLN A 279 -11.39 10.07 -5.79
C GLN A 279 -11.18 10.62 -7.19
N ILE A 280 -10.17 11.45 -7.34
CA ILE A 280 -9.87 12.20 -8.56
C ILE A 280 -8.70 11.54 -9.30
N PRO A 281 -8.65 11.64 -10.64
CA PRO A 281 -7.46 11.22 -11.39
C PRO A 281 -6.19 11.95 -10.93
N ASP A 282 -5.04 11.27 -10.92
CA ASP A 282 -3.77 11.86 -10.49
C ASP A 282 -3.31 13.03 -11.38
N ASP A 283 -3.77 13.05 -12.63
CA ASP A 283 -3.39 14.04 -13.64
C ASP A 283 -4.34 15.24 -13.70
N ILE A 284 -5.19 15.45 -12.70
CA ILE A 284 -6.11 16.60 -12.73
C ILE A 284 -5.36 17.93 -12.88
N THR A 285 -5.88 18.78 -13.75
CA THR A 285 -5.38 20.14 -14.00
C THR A 285 -6.52 21.13 -13.86
N TRP A 286 -6.21 22.31 -13.33
CA TRP A 286 -7.18 23.41 -13.28
C TRP A 286 -7.65 23.74 -14.70
N ASN A 287 -8.95 23.98 -14.86
CA ASN A 287 -9.57 24.23 -16.16
C ASN A 287 -10.20 25.62 -16.23
N GLU A 288 -10.98 25.99 -15.22
CA GLU A 288 -11.76 27.22 -15.17
C GLU A 288 -12.27 27.48 -13.74
N GLU A 289 -12.89 28.63 -13.53
CA GLU A 289 -13.48 29.04 -12.25
C GLU A 289 -14.78 29.81 -12.47
N ILE A 290 -15.64 29.85 -11.46
CA ILE A 290 -16.79 30.78 -11.49
C ILE A 290 -16.24 32.22 -11.33
N PRO A 291 -16.48 33.14 -12.28
CA PRO A 291 -15.95 34.51 -12.24
C PRO A 291 -16.79 35.40 -11.30
N ASN A 292 -16.83 35.03 -10.02
CA ASN A 292 -17.57 35.74 -8.99
C ASN A 292 -17.03 37.16 -8.74
N GLN A 293 -17.85 37.97 -8.08
CA GLN A 293 -17.51 39.35 -7.69
C GLN A 293 -16.21 39.41 -6.89
N LYS A 294 -15.32 40.32 -7.30
CA LYS A 294 -14.04 40.61 -6.66
C LYS A 294 -14.16 41.84 -5.75
N VAL A 295 -13.53 41.79 -4.58
CA VAL A 295 -13.57 42.89 -3.60
C VAL A 295 -12.16 43.32 -3.17
N SER A 296 -12.05 44.61 -2.84
CA SER A 296 -10.84 45.27 -2.36
C SER A 296 -11.20 46.43 -1.43
N GLY A 297 -10.23 46.95 -0.71
CA GLY A 297 -10.38 48.04 0.24
C GLY A 297 -10.81 47.54 1.62
N ASN A 298 -11.68 48.32 2.26
CA ASN A 298 -12.31 47.97 3.54
C ASN A 298 -13.76 47.62 3.27
N VAL A 299 -14.09 46.34 3.35
CA VAL A 299 -15.45 45.82 3.15
C VAL A 299 -15.80 44.99 4.37
N ASP A 300 -16.85 45.38 5.11
CA ASP A 300 -17.37 44.56 6.20
C ASP A 300 -18.06 43.30 5.67
N TRP A 301 -18.32 42.32 6.52
CA TRP A 301 -18.85 41.01 6.15
C TRP A 301 -20.04 41.09 5.19
N THR A 302 -19.77 40.78 3.94
CA THR A 302 -20.73 40.85 2.83
C THR A 302 -20.82 39.49 2.16
N ASN A 303 -22.05 39.05 1.87
CA ASN A 303 -22.27 37.85 1.10
C ASN A 303 -22.04 38.17 -0.39
N ILE A 304 -21.05 37.51 -1.01
CA ILE A 304 -20.69 37.71 -2.41
C ILE A 304 -20.83 36.41 -3.21
N GLY A 305 -20.94 36.54 -4.53
CA GLY A 305 -21.05 35.42 -5.46
C GLY A 305 -22.50 35.08 -5.83
N GLY A 306 -22.76 33.81 -6.09
CA GLY A 306 -24.07 33.30 -6.50
C GLY A 306 -24.33 33.39 -8.00
N MET A 307 -23.31 33.72 -8.80
CA MET A 307 -23.41 33.63 -10.25
C MET A 307 -23.65 32.17 -10.64
N ILE A 308 -24.74 31.93 -11.39
CA ILE A 308 -25.00 30.64 -12.01
C ILE A 308 -24.08 30.51 -13.23
N PHE A 309 -23.28 29.46 -13.25
CA PHE A 309 -22.22 29.23 -14.21
C PHE A 309 -22.35 27.84 -14.83
N LYS A 310 -22.19 27.75 -16.14
CA LYS A 310 -22.10 26.48 -16.86
C LYS A 310 -20.64 26.15 -17.10
N PRO A 311 -20.13 25.02 -16.59
CA PRO A 311 -18.74 24.63 -16.82
C PRO A 311 -18.52 24.14 -18.25
N ASN A 312 -17.28 24.16 -18.69
CA ASN A 312 -16.81 23.55 -19.93
C ASN A 312 -17.12 22.05 -19.96
N SER A 313 -17.30 21.52 -21.17
CA SER A 313 -17.67 20.12 -21.40
C SER A 313 -16.65 19.09 -20.90
N ASN A 314 -15.41 19.52 -20.63
CA ASN A 314 -14.32 18.66 -20.15
C ASN A 314 -14.00 18.82 -18.66
N SER A 315 -14.75 19.66 -17.93
CA SER A 315 -14.65 19.76 -16.47
C SER A 315 -15.30 18.54 -15.81
N ILE A 316 -14.54 17.81 -15.00
CA ILE A 316 -14.96 16.52 -14.40
C ILE A 316 -15.15 16.61 -12.89
N VAL A 317 -14.45 17.52 -12.22
CA VAL A 317 -14.59 17.77 -10.79
C VAL A 317 -14.43 19.25 -10.47
N ALA A 318 -14.97 19.67 -9.34
CA ALA A 318 -14.83 21.02 -8.83
C ALA A 318 -14.62 21.05 -7.32
N LYS A 319 -14.05 22.13 -6.78
CA LYS A 319 -13.95 22.36 -5.33
C LYS A 319 -14.05 23.84 -4.97
N PRO A 320 -14.58 24.18 -3.78
CA PRO A 320 -14.62 25.56 -3.29
C PRO A 320 -13.21 26.09 -3.02
N ALA A 321 -13.00 27.38 -3.31
CA ALA A 321 -11.73 28.04 -3.16
C ALA A 321 -11.85 29.52 -2.78
N CYS A 322 -10.95 29.97 -1.91
CA CYS A 322 -10.74 31.37 -1.58
C CYS A 322 -9.53 31.87 -2.36
N LYS A 323 -9.65 33.00 -3.07
CA LYS A 323 -8.56 33.55 -3.88
C LYS A 323 -8.22 34.97 -3.49
N ALA A 324 -6.93 35.27 -3.56
CA ALA A 324 -6.38 36.60 -3.39
C ALA A 324 -5.25 36.83 -4.40
N ASN A 325 -5.24 37.97 -5.09
CA ASN A 325 -4.20 38.36 -6.02
C ASN A 325 -3.72 39.77 -5.69
N SER A 326 -2.41 39.94 -5.53
CA SER A 326 -1.79 41.23 -5.23
C SER A 326 -2.46 41.97 -4.06
N ASN A 327 -2.74 41.25 -2.96
CA ASN A 327 -3.40 41.76 -1.77
C ASN A 327 -2.38 42.05 -0.64
N THR A 328 -2.12 43.33 -0.34
CA THR A 328 -1.26 43.76 0.77
C THR A 328 -1.98 43.83 2.12
N GLY A 329 -3.30 43.74 2.14
CA GLY A 329 -4.12 43.69 3.35
C GLY A 329 -4.50 42.26 3.72
N VAL A 330 -5.72 42.11 4.25
CA VAL A 330 -6.27 40.81 4.65
C VAL A 330 -7.66 40.62 4.05
N ALA A 331 -7.91 39.45 3.47
CA ALA A 331 -9.23 38.97 3.10
C ALA A 331 -9.60 37.80 4.00
N TYR A 332 -10.72 37.92 4.71
CA TYR A 332 -11.32 36.90 5.55
C TYR A 332 -12.49 36.27 4.80
N PHE A 333 -12.57 34.95 4.84
CA PHE A 333 -13.62 34.17 4.17
C PHE A 333 -14.29 33.26 5.20
N ASP A 334 -15.60 33.21 5.15
CA ASP A 334 -16.41 32.42 6.05
C ASP A 334 -17.70 32.00 5.34
N TYR A 335 -18.33 30.94 5.83
CA TYR A 335 -19.61 30.38 5.42
C TYR A 335 -19.89 30.42 3.91
N PHE A 336 -19.88 29.26 3.26
CA PHE A 336 -20.24 29.19 1.85
C PHE A 336 -21.37 28.24 1.54
N VAL A 337 -22.02 28.49 0.40
CA VAL A 337 -23.07 27.69 -0.19
C VAL A 337 -22.72 27.42 -1.65
N VAL A 338 -22.52 26.15 -1.98
CA VAL A 338 -22.43 25.68 -3.37
C VAL A 338 -23.79 25.10 -3.76
N ASN A 339 -24.32 25.53 -4.89
CA ASN A 339 -25.53 24.94 -5.47
C ASN A 339 -25.21 24.31 -6.83
N GLU A 340 -25.82 23.17 -7.09
CA GLU A 340 -25.90 22.53 -8.39
C GLU A 340 -27.35 22.59 -8.89
N TYR A 341 -27.51 22.93 -10.16
CA TYR A 341 -28.80 23.04 -10.84
C TYR A 341 -28.81 22.17 -12.09
N ASP A 342 -29.96 21.60 -12.42
CA ASP A 342 -30.14 20.84 -13.65
C ASP A 342 -30.13 21.78 -14.88
N LYS A 343 -30.18 21.19 -16.08
CA LYS A 343 -30.25 21.94 -17.34
C LYS A 343 -31.45 22.90 -17.46
N ASN A 344 -32.48 22.72 -16.62
CA ASN A 344 -33.68 23.54 -16.57
C ASN A 344 -33.64 24.55 -15.40
N SER A 345 -32.49 24.72 -14.75
CA SER A 345 -32.28 25.59 -13.58
C SER A 345 -33.02 25.18 -12.30
N ASN A 346 -33.47 23.93 -12.20
CA ASN A 346 -33.98 23.40 -10.93
C ASN A 346 -32.81 23.05 -10.00
N LEU A 347 -32.90 23.45 -8.74
CA LEU A 347 -31.88 23.10 -7.74
C LEU A 347 -31.86 21.59 -7.51
N ILE A 348 -30.70 20.96 -7.72
CA ILE A 348 -30.46 19.52 -7.49
C ILE A 348 -29.87 19.33 -6.10
N LYS A 349 -28.82 20.09 -5.76
CA LYS A 349 -28.00 19.87 -4.58
C LYS A 349 -27.50 21.18 -4.00
N THR A 350 -27.48 21.26 -2.68
CA THR A 350 -26.84 22.34 -1.93
C THR A 350 -25.81 21.76 -0.98
N ILE A 351 -24.63 22.34 -0.96
CA ILE A 351 -23.54 22.03 -0.03
C ILE A 351 -23.23 23.32 0.74
N THR A 352 -23.27 23.23 2.06
CA THR A 352 -22.92 24.35 2.96
C THR A 352 -21.72 23.98 3.83
N ASN A 353 -20.93 24.97 4.22
CA ASN A 353 -19.80 24.76 5.13
C ASN A 353 -19.52 26.02 5.94
N ASP A 354 -19.52 25.85 7.26
CA ASP A 354 -19.03 26.82 8.24
C ASP A 354 -17.52 26.55 8.41
N ILE A 355 -16.67 27.55 8.20
CA ILE A 355 -15.22 27.32 8.10
C ILE A 355 -14.59 27.32 9.49
N GLU A 356 -14.72 26.20 10.19
CA GLU A 356 -14.33 26.05 11.60
C GLU A 356 -12.89 25.58 11.81
N ASN A 357 -12.22 25.08 10.77
CA ASN A 357 -10.85 24.58 10.84
C ASN A 357 -10.19 24.56 9.45
N LEU A 358 -8.90 24.22 9.41
CA LEU A 358 -8.13 24.12 8.16
C LEU A 358 -8.18 22.72 7.53
N ASP A 359 -9.08 21.84 7.98
CA ASP A 359 -9.17 20.49 7.45
C ASP A 359 -9.54 20.48 5.95
N GLY A 360 -8.71 19.82 5.15
CA GLY A 360 -8.81 19.80 3.70
C GLY A 360 -8.36 21.08 2.98
N TRP A 361 -8.16 22.21 3.67
CA TRP A 361 -7.75 23.46 3.03
C TRP A 361 -6.25 23.45 2.68
N SER A 362 -5.94 23.64 1.40
CA SER A 362 -4.57 23.62 0.87
C SER A 362 -4.22 24.93 0.20
N TYR A 363 -3.14 25.55 0.66
CA TYR A 363 -2.65 26.82 0.14
C TYR A 363 -1.70 26.61 -1.04
N TRP A 364 -1.92 27.38 -2.09
CA TRP A 364 -1.04 27.49 -3.24
C TRP A 364 -0.81 28.97 -3.56
N SER A 365 0.40 29.32 -3.97
CA SER A 365 0.75 30.67 -4.42
C SER A 365 1.70 30.59 -5.58
N TYR A 366 1.42 31.37 -6.64
CA TYR A 366 2.18 31.35 -7.88
C TYR A 366 3.68 31.62 -7.68
N ASN A 367 4.02 32.53 -6.76
CA ASN A 367 5.40 32.93 -6.47
C ASN A 367 5.79 32.68 -4.99
N GLY A 368 5.03 31.83 -4.29
CA GLY A 368 5.26 31.53 -2.87
C GLY A 368 4.94 32.68 -1.90
N SER A 369 4.35 33.79 -2.38
CA SER A 369 3.94 34.90 -1.51
C SER A 369 2.66 34.61 -0.73
N GLY A 370 2.40 35.43 0.29
CA GLY A 370 1.19 35.43 1.08
C GLY A 370 1.25 34.61 2.35
N LYS A 371 0.26 34.85 3.21
CA LYS A 371 0.02 34.14 4.47
C LYS A 371 -1.44 33.74 4.53
N TYR A 372 -1.69 32.57 5.09
CA TYR A 372 -3.02 32.04 5.33
C TYR A 372 -3.12 31.47 6.74
N GLY A 373 -4.34 31.29 7.21
CA GLY A 373 -4.58 30.61 8.47
C GLY A 373 -6.01 30.71 8.94
N LEU A 374 -6.24 30.16 10.13
CA LEU A 374 -7.49 30.25 10.86
C LEU A 374 -7.43 31.41 11.85
N THR A 375 -8.54 32.11 12.08
CA THR A 375 -8.63 33.16 13.10
C THR A 375 -9.98 33.10 13.82
N SER A 376 -9.97 33.34 15.13
CA SER A 376 -11.18 33.52 15.94
C SER A 376 -11.53 34.99 16.18
N MET A 377 -10.64 35.92 15.80
CA MET A 377 -10.81 37.35 16.04
C MET A 377 -11.78 37.99 15.04
N GLU A 378 -11.77 37.52 13.80
CA GLU A 378 -12.62 38.02 12.72
C GLU A 378 -13.38 36.84 12.14
N LYS A 379 -14.70 36.83 12.31
CA LYS A 379 -15.57 35.73 11.86
C LYS A 379 -16.99 36.22 11.66
N LYS A 380 -17.73 35.53 10.79
CA LYS A 380 -19.14 35.79 10.53
C LYS A 380 -20.04 34.77 11.22
N TYR A 381 -19.67 33.50 11.14
CA TYR A 381 -20.38 32.37 11.77
C TYR A 381 -19.42 31.57 12.66
N GLY A 382 -20.02 30.74 13.52
CA GLY A 382 -19.33 29.82 14.42
C GLY A 382 -18.14 30.42 15.18
N SER A 383 -17.04 29.67 15.24
CA SER A 383 -15.89 29.99 16.12
C SER A 383 -14.71 30.57 15.37
N TYR A 384 -14.60 30.31 14.07
CA TYR A 384 -13.44 30.68 13.27
C TYR A 384 -13.81 31.14 11.86
N SER A 385 -12.87 31.82 11.20
CA SER A 385 -12.85 32.00 9.75
C SER A 385 -11.44 31.78 9.21
N ILE A 386 -11.29 31.67 7.90
CA ILE A 386 -9.98 31.59 7.24
C ILE A 386 -9.60 32.93 6.63
N TYR A 387 -8.30 33.20 6.56
CA TYR A 387 -7.80 34.42 5.91
C TYR A 387 -6.72 34.12 4.87
N ILE A 388 -6.59 35.04 3.92
CA ILE A 388 -5.44 35.18 3.02
C ILE A 388 -4.96 36.62 3.11
N SER A 389 -3.64 36.84 3.16
CA SER A 389 -3.04 38.16 3.28
C SER A 389 -1.67 38.24 2.62
N ASN A 390 -1.19 39.46 2.36
CA ASN A 390 0.18 39.73 1.91
C ASN A 390 0.61 38.98 0.63
N THR A 391 -0.31 38.81 -0.32
CA THR A 391 -0.02 38.15 -1.60
C THR A 391 0.51 39.18 -2.59
N THR A 392 1.55 38.83 -3.35
CA THR A 392 2.07 39.69 -4.43
C THR A 392 1.64 39.19 -5.82
N HIS A 393 1.13 37.98 -5.88
CA HIS A 393 0.54 37.35 -7.06
C HIS A 393 -0.65 36.47 -6.64
N TRP A 394 -1.24 35.74 -7.59
CA TRP A 394 -2.29 34.74 -7.34
C TRP A 394 -1.93 33.78 -6.22
N ALA A 395 -2.78 33.77 -5.21
CA ALA A 395 -2.83 32.77 -4.16
C ALA A 395 -4.24 32.18 -4.08
N ASN A 396 -4.28 30.90 -3.71
CA ASN A 396 -5.48 30.09 -3.66
C ASN A 396 -5.47 29.24 -2.40
N LEU A 397 -6.58 29.22 -1.68
CA LEU A 397 -6.84 28.30 -0.58
C LEU A 397 -8.07 27.46 -0.97
N GLY A 398 -7.85 26.26 -1.49
CA GLY A 398 -8.91 25.36 -1.96
C GLY A 398 -9.13 24.18 -1.01
N ASN A 399 -10.36 23.68 -0.89
CA ASN A 399 -10.66 22.55 0.00
C ASN A 399 -10.61 21.20 -0.73
N ASN A 400 -9.55 20.43 -0.51
CA ASN A 400 -9.30 19.11 -1.10
C ASN A 400 -10.15 17.97 -0.52
N ARG A 401 -10.95 18.22 0.52
CA ARG A 401 -11.95 17.26 1.04
C ARG A 401 -13.35 17.51 0.49
N MET A 402 -13.56 18.61 -0.24
CA MET A 402 -14.86 19.04 -0.77
C MET A 402 -14.89 19.03 -2.29
N TRP A 403 -14.38 17.94 -2.88
CA TRP A 403 -14.56 17.68 -4.28
C TRP A 403 -16.04 17.48 -4.61
N ILE A 404 -16.43 17.88 -5.82
CA ILE A 404 -17.76 17.73 -6.39
C ILE A 404 -17.57 17.11 -7.76
N VAL A 405 -18.23 15.99 -8.05
CA VAL A 405 -18.27 15.45 -9.41
C VAL A 405 -19.10 16.40 -10.27
N VAL A 406 -18.52 16.83 -11.39
CA VAL A 406 -19.14 17.81 -12.28
C VAL A 406 -19.87 17.08 -13.40
N ASN A 407 -21.14 17.42 -13.57
CA ASN A 407 -21.88 17.14 -14.79
C ASN A 407 -21.84 18.40 -15.67
N PRO A 408 -21.19 18.37 -16.85
CA PRO A 408 -21.09 19.54 -17.72
C PRO A 408 -22.42 20.04 -18.31
N ASP A 409 -23.50 19.24 -18.22
CA ASP A 409 -24.84 19.65 -18.62
C ASP A 409 -25.59 20.44 -17.53
N ASN A 410 -25.08 20.40 -16.29
CA ASN A 410 -25.62 21.12 -15.15
C ASN A 410 -25.02 22.53 -15.02
N TYR A 411 -25.62 23.34 -14.15
CA TYR A 411 -25.11 24.65 -13.78
C TYR A 411 -24.72 24.65 -12.30
N TYR A 412 -23.76 25.49 -11.94
CA TYR A 412 -23.23 25.57 -10.59
C TYR A 412 -23.17 27.03 -10.14
N SER A 413 -23.36 27.26 -8.85
CA SER A 413 -23.08 28.57 -8.25
C SER A 413 -22.41 28.39 -6.92
N ILE A 414 -21.67 29.42 -6.51
CA ILE A 414 -21.10 29.48 -5.18
C ILE A 414 -21.20 30.89 -4.63
N LYS A 415 -21.63 31.01 -3.38
CA LYS A 415 -21.65 32.26 -2.63
C LYS A 415 -21.10 32.06 -1.24
N GLY A 416 -20.57 33.11 -0.64
CA GLY A 416 -20.06 33.05 0.72
C GLY A 416 -19.80 34.43 1.31
N TYR A 417 -19.46 34.48 2.59
CA TYR A 417 -19.16 35.75 3.25
C TYR A 417 -17.68 36.11 3.12
N ILE A 418 -17.43 37.35 2.75
CA ILE A 418 -16.09 37.92 2.70
C ILE A 418 -16.03 39.22 3.51
N LYS A 419 -14.93 39.43 4.21
CA LYS A 419 -14.55 40.71 4.81
C LYS A 419 -13.15 41.06 4.36
N THR A 420 -12.89 42.32 4.04
CA THR A 420 -11.56 42.79 3.67
C THR A 420 -11.14 43.96 4.53
N VAL A 421 -9.86 43.97 4.93
CA VAL A 421 -9.25 45.05 5.73
C VAL A 421 -7.99 45.50 5.01
N ASN A 422 -8.01 46.76 4.55
CA ASN A 422 -6.97 47.39 3.74
C ASN A 422 -6.50 46.52 2.57
N ALA A 423 -7.40 45.69 2.02
CA ALA A 423 -7.05 44.74 0.99
C ALA A 423 -6.83 45.45 -0.34
N THR A 424 -5.83 45.02 -1.10
CA THR A 424 -5.61 45.49 -2.48
C THR A 424 -5.91 44.37 -3.46
N GLY A 425 -5.81 44.70 -4.75
CA GLY A 425 -5.94 43.72 -5.82
C GLY A 425 -7.30 43.04 -5.83
N GLU A 426 -7.32 41.72 -6.03
CA GLU A 426 -8.55 40.94 -6.21
C GLU A 426 -8.72 39.91 -5.10
N ASN A 427 -9.86 39.94 -4.41
CA ASN A 427 -10.19 38.97 -3.37
C ASN A 427 -11.61 38.45 -3.58
N PHE A 428 -11.80 37.14 -3.64
CA PHE A 428 -13.11 36.55 -3.92
C PHE A 428 -13.20 35.07 -3.56
N PHE A 429 -14.43 34.60 -3.49
CA PHE A 429 -14.78 33.20 -3.30
C PHE A 429 -15.22 32.59 -4.64
N THR A 430 -14.74 31.40 -4.97
CA THR A 430 -15.06 30.74 -6.25
C THR A 430 -15.16 29.23 -6.12
N LEU A 431 -15.64 28.59 -7.18
CA LEU A 431 -15.64 27.16 -7.39
C LEU A 431 -14.68 26.91 -8.55
N ASP A 432 -13.56 26.26 -8.26
CA ASP A 432 -12.56 25.88 -9.27
C ASP A 432 -12.96 24.54 -9.89
N PHE A 433 -12.94 24.47 -11.22
CA PHE A 433 -13.20 23.27 -11.99
C PHE A 433 -11.89 22.71 -12.57
N PHE A 434 -11.82 21.38 -12.67
CA PHE A 434 -10.64 20.65 -13.08
C PHE A 434 -11.00 19.61 -14.14
N LYS A 435 -10.01 19.31 -15.00
CA LYS A 435 -10.07 18.29 -16.05
C LYS A 435 -8.94 17.27 -15.88
N SER A 436 -9.11 16.08 -16.44
CA SER A 436 -8.03 15.09 -16.59
C SER A 436 -7.55 15.08 -18.04
N PRO A 437 -6.31 15.50 -18.35
CA PRO A 437 -5.75 15.44 -19.70
C PRO A 437 -5.75 14.03 -20.31
N SER A 438 -5.61 12.98 -19.50
CA SER A 438 -5.68 11.58 -19.95
C SER A 438 -7.10 11.06 -20.17
N GLY A 439 -8.13 11.84 -19.83
CA GLY A 439 -9.53 11.43 -19.90
C GLY A 439 -9.99 10.56 -18.73
N GLY A 440 -9.21 10.52 -17.64
CA GLY A 440 -9.61 9.90 -16.38
C GLY A 440 -10.91 10.49 -15.85
N LYS A 441 -11.72 9.66 -15.20
CA LYS A 441 -13.00 10.07 -14.62
C LYS A 441 -12.91 9.98 -13.10
N PRO A 442 -13.54 10.91 -12.36
CA PRO A 442 -13.64 10.76 -10.93
C PRO A 442 -14.45 9.51 -10.60
N THR A 443 -14.04 8.83 -9.55
CA THR A 443 -14.81 7.76 -8.93
C THR A 443 -15.17 8.17 -7.52
N VAL A 444 -15.93 7.31 -6.84
CA VAL A 444 -16.04 7.36 -5.39
C VAL A 444 -15.09 6.32 -4.80
N ARG A 445 -14.93 6.33 -3.48
CA ARG A 445 -14.18 5.28 -2.80
C ARG A 445 -14.99 3.98 -2.80
N ASP A 446 -14.80 3.18 -3.84
CA ASP A 446 -15.43 1.88 -4.06
C ASP A 446 -14.50 0.93 -4.84
N ILE A 447 -15.03 -0.17 -5.34
CA ILE A 447 -14.22 -1.13 -6.11
C ILE A 447 -13.74 -0.56 -7.45
N ASN A 448 -14.45 0.40 -8.04
CA ASN A 448 -14.01 1.02 -9.29
C ASN A 448 -12.74 1.84 -9.03
N TYR A 449 -12.66 2.52 -7.88
CA TYR A 449 -11.42 3.14 -7.44
C TYR A 449 -10.28 2.12 -7.29
N ILE A 450 -10.51 1.01 -6.58
CA ILE A 450 -9.49 -0.05 -6.44
C ILE A 450 -9.03 -0.55 -7.81
N SER A 451 -9.98 -0.77 -8.73
CA SER A 451 -9.72 -1.23 -10.09
C SER A 451 -8.86 -0.23 -10.87
N ASN A 452 -9.16 1.07 -10.77
CA ASN A 452 -8.39 2.12 -11.42
C ASN A 452 -6.97 2.24 -10.87
N GLU A 453 -6.79 2.10 -9.56
CA GLU A 453 -5.47 2.14 -8.93
C GLU A 453 -4.63 0.91 -9.31
N ILE A 454 -5.22 -0.28 -9.33
CA ILE A 454 -4.53 -1.52 -9.76
C ILE A 454 -4.19 -1.48 -11.25
N GLU A 455 -5.06 -0.91 -12.08
CA GLU A 455 -4.87 -0.79 -13.53
C GLU A 455 -3.57 -0.07 -13.92
N LYS A 456 -3.06 0.84 -13.08
CA LYS A 456 -1.74 1.48 -13.27
C LYS A 456 -0.61 0.45 -13.37
N TYR A 457 -0.62 -0.56 -12.51
CA TYR A 457 0.35 -1.67 -12.53
C TYR A 457 0.08 -2.66 -13.67
N LEU A 458 -1.20 -2.96 -13.93
CA LEU A 458 -1.60 -3.90 -14.98
C LEU A 458 -1.15 -3.44 -16.38
N ARG A 459 -1.18 -2.13 -16.65
CA ARG A 459 -0.70 -1.56 -17.92
C ARG A 459 0.75 -1.94 -18.18
N TRP A 460 1.59 -1.84 -17.16
CA TRP A 460 3.00 -2.22 -17.26
C TRP A 460 3.15 -3.74 -17.48
N GLY A 461 2.46 -4.57 -16.68
CA GLY A 461 2.52 -6.02 -16.84
C GLY A 461 2.08 -6.51 -18.24
N ARG A 462 1.01 -5.93 -18.79
CA ARG A 462 0.54 -6.23 -20.16
C ARG A 462 1.50 -5.73 -21.24
N LYS A 463 2.06 -4.52 -21.09
CA LYS A 463 3.06 -3.94 -22.00
C LYS A 463 4.30 -4.85 -22.13
N HIS A 464 4.69 -5.51 -21.04
CA HIS A 464 5.87 -6.37 -21.01
C HIS A 464 5.59 -7.88 -21.08
N ASN A 465 4.32 -8.29 -21.11
CA ASN A 465 3.89 -9.69 -21.11
C ASN A 465 4.51 -10.52 -19.96
N VAL A 466 4.46 -9.97 -18.74
CA VAL A 466 5.00 -10.58 -17.51
C VAL A 466 3.92 -10.77 -16.45
N PRO A 467 4.01 -11.81 -15.59
CA PRO A 467 3.06 -11.99 -14.50
C PRO A 467 3.32 -10.96 -13.41
N LEU A 468 2.24 -10.54 -12.75
CA LEU A 468 2.29 -9.61 -11.63
C LEU A 468 1.89 -10.30 -10.32
N TYR A 469 2.47 -9.82 -9.24
CA TYR A 469 2.22 -10.26 -7.87
C TYR A 469 1.98 -9.04 -6.98
N CYS A 470 0.86 -9.02 -6.26
CA CYS A 470 0.62 -8.09 -5.17
C CYS A 470 1.18 -8.72 -3.88
N GLY A 471 2.44 -8.43 -3.59
CA GLY A 471 3.19 -9.00 -2.46
C GLY A 471 2.59 -8.67 -1.10
N GLU A 472 1.93 -7.53 -1.00
CA GLU A 472 1.17 -7.12 0.18
C GLU A 472 -0.06 -6.32 -0.21
N TYR A 473 -1.18 -6.63 0.44
CA TYR A 473 -2.32 -5.75 0.57
C TYR A 473 -2.98 -6.01 1.92
N GLY A 474 -3.47 -4.98 2.59
CA GLY A 474 -4.03 -5.13 3.92
C GLY A 474 -4.63 -3.84 4.45
N VAL A 475 -5.33 -3.97 5.58
CA VAL A 475 -5.85 -2.83 6.34
C VAL A 475 -5.44 -2.97 7.80
N PHE A 476 -5.12 -1.85 8.44
CA PHE A 476 -4.96 -1.83 9.88
C PHE A 476 -6.25 -2.22 10.59
N ILE A 477 -6.11 -2.78 11.80
CA ILE A 477 -7.22 -3.26 12.64
C ILE A 477 -8.28 -2.19 12.88
N GLU A 478 -7.90 -0.91 12.92
CA GLU A 478 -8.81 0.22 13.10
C GLU A 478 -9.85 0.28 11.98
N CYS A 479 -9.52 -0.16 10.76
CA CYS A 479 -10.43 -0.24 9.62
C CYS A 479 -11.51 -1.32 9.77
N LEU A 480 -11.31 -2.26 10.70
CA LEU A 480 -12.21 -3.38 10.98
C LEU A 480 -13.19 -3.06 12.12
N THR A 481 -13.00 -1.92 12.77
CA THR A 481 -13.88 -1.44 13.84
C THR A 481 -14.93 -0.46 13.32
N ASN A 482 -15.95 -0.18 14.14
CA ASN A 482 -16.89 0.93 13.92
C ASN A 482 -17.54 0.97 12.51
N SER A 483 -17.76 -0.19 11.90
CA SER A 483 -18.31 -0.31 10.53
C SER A 483 -17.50 0.45 9.46
N LYS A 484 -16.17 0.58 9.64
CA LYS A 484 -15.29 1.23 8.66
C LYS A 484 -15.05 0.40 7.40
N GLY A 485 -15.42 -0.88 7.38
CA GLY A 485 -15.54 -1.71 6.17
C GLY A 485 -14.23 -2.25 5.59
N GLY A 486 -13.20 -2.43 6.43
CA GLY A 486 -11.90 -2.94 5.99
C GLY A 486 -11.96 -4.38 5.46
N ASP A 487 -12.89 -5.19 5.94
CA ASP A 487 -13.21 -6.53 5.43
C ASP A 487 -13.74 -6.47 3.99
N LYS A 488 -14.63 -5.53 3.69
CA LYS A 488 -15.13 -5.31 2.35
C LYS A 488 -14.04 -4.78 1.42
N TRP A 489 -13.15 -3.91 1.90
CA TRP A 489 -11.98 -3.46 1.14
C TRP A 489 -11.07 -4.64 0.80
N ALA A 490 -10.72 -5.46 1.78
CA ALA A 490 -9.84 -6.61 1.59
C ALA A 490 -10.41 -7.61 0.57
N ARG A 491 -11.72 -7.91 0.65
CA ARG A 491 -12.41 -8.74 -0.35
C ARG A 491 -12.38 -8.11 -1.74
N ASP A 492 -12.67 -6.83 -1.86
CA ASP A 492 -12.74 -6.16 -3.17
C ASP A 492 -11.35 -6.09 -3.82
N VAL A 493 -10.28 -5.80 -3.07
CA VAL A 493 -8.89 -5.88 -3.57
C VAL A 493 -8.57 -7.29 -4.06
N ALA A 494 -8.81 -8.31 -3.23
CA ALA A 494 -8.56 -9.70 -3.60
C ALA A 494 -9.34 -10.12 -4.86
N ARG A 495 -10.60 -9.67 -5.01
CA ARG A 495 -11.42 -9.89 -6.20
C ARG A 495 -10.82 -9.24 -7.43
N VAL A 496 -10.46 -7.95 -7.37
CA VAL A 496 -9.89 -7.22 -8.51
C VAL A 496 -8.57 -7.87 -8.96
N LEU A 497 -7.70 -8.23 -8.02
CA LEU A 497 -6.44 -8.90 -8.32
C LEU A 497 -6.69 -10.23 -9.04
N ARG A 498 -7.60 -11.06 -8.51
CA ARG A 498 -7.97 -12.35 -9.12
C ARG A 498 -8.56 -12.21 -10.51
N GLU A 499 -9.50 -11.30 -10.72
CA GLU A 499 -10.15 -11.04 -12.01
C GLU A 499 -9.16 -10.57 -13.08
N ASN A 500 -8.02 -9.99 -12.67
CA ASN A 500 -6.94 -9.56 -13.55
C ASN A 500 -5.74 -10.50 -13.56
N ASN A 501 -5.86 -11.71 -12.99
CA ASN A 501 -4.79 -12.71 -12.89
C ASN A 501 -3.50 -12.19 -12.21
N VAL A 502 -3.65 -11.32 -11.20
CA VAL A 502 -2.54 -10.84 -10.36
C VAL A 502 -2.50 -11.68 -9.10
N HIS A 503 -1.42 -12.45 -8.94
CA HIS A 503 -1.18 -13.24 -7.73
C HIS A 503 -1.17 -12.34 -6.49
N CYS A 504 -1.54 -12.84 -5.30
CA CYS A 504 -1.64 -11.94 -4.15
C CYS A 504 -1.41 -12.59 -2.80
N THR A 505 -0.90 -11.81 -1.84
CA THR A 505 -0.83 -12.19 -0.43
C THR A 505 -1.34 -11.08 0.49
N TYR A 506 -2.32 -11.42 1.33
CA TYR A 506 -2.86 -10.49 2.34
C TYR A 506 -1.85 -10.29 3.48
N HIS A 507 -1.60 -9.04 3.83
CA HIS A 507 -0.78 -8.64 4.96
C HIS A 507 -1.71 -8.34 6.17
N SER A 508 -1.63 -9.08 7.28
CA SER A 508 -0.75 -10.24 7.54
C SER A 508 -1.41 -11.33 8.41
N TYR A 509 -0.76 -12.49 8.56
CA TYR A 509 -1.32 -13.59 9.34
C TYR A 509 -1.44 -13.27 10.82
N HIS A 510 -0.35 -12.84 11.44
CA HIS A 510 -0.24 -12.70 12.89
C HIS A 510 0.67 -11.53 13.26
N GLU A 511 0.04 -10.41 13.59
CA GLU A 511 0.67 -9.22 14.14
C GLU A 511 -0.38 -8.30 14.77
N GLN A 512 0.05 -7.28 15.49
CA GLN A 512 -0.88 -6.39 16.19
C GLN A 512 -1.60 -5.39 15.28
N ALA A 513 -0.96 -4.93 14.20
CA ALA A 513 -1.47 -3.83 13.39
C ALA A 513 -2.32 -4.31 12.20
N PHE A 514 -1.80 -5.21 11.36
CA PHE A 514 -2.51 -5.77 10.20
C PHE A 514 -3.02 -7.21 10.38
N GLY A 515 -2.72 -7.85 11.50
CA GLY A 515 -2.87 -9.30 11.65
C GLY A 515 -4.31 -9.78 11.61
N ILE A 516 -4.54 -10.92 10.95
CA ILE A 516 -5.77 -11.71 11.12
C ILE A 516 -5.87 -12.17 12.58
N TYR A 517 -4.73 -12.57 13.15
CA TYR A 517 -4.56 -12.82 14.57
C TYR A 517 -3.74 -11.67 15.17
N THR A 518 -4.22 -11.11 16.28
CA THR A 518 -3.61 -9.94 16.94
C THR A 518 -3.18 -10.22 18.38
N ASN A 519 -3.38 -11.45 18.85
CA ASN A 519 -3.03 -11.86 20.20
C ASN A 519 -1.50 -11.92 20.39
N TYR A 520 -1.07 -11.97 21.65
CA TYR A 520 0.31 -12.36 21.97
C TYR A 520 0.41 -13.89 22.00
N GLY A 521 1.59 -14.41 21.68
CA GLY A 521 1.83 -15.85 21.62
C GLY A 521 1.14 -16.53 20.44
N LEU A 522 1.23 -17.86 20.36
CA LEU A 522 0.70 -18.61 19.21
C LEU A 522 -0.80 -18.34 18.95
N PRO A 523 -1.23 -18.22 17.68
CA PRO A 523 -2.63 -18.08 17.32
C PRO A 523 -3.52 -19.17 17.89
N GLN A 524 -4.66 -18.77 18.46
CA GLN A 524 -5.62 -19.66 19.10
C GLN A 524 -6.86 -19.86 18.22
N ASP A 525 -7.61 -20.93 18.47
CA ASP A 525 -8.88 -21.12 17.75
C ASP A 525 -9.88 -20.03 18.14
N ASN A 526 -10.64 -19.56 17.16
CA ASN A 526 -11.69 -18.53 17.34
C ASN A 526 -11.20 -17.14 17.82
N THR A 527 -9.89 -16.86 17.80
CA THR A 527 -9.35 -15.53 18.12
C THR A 527 -9.00 -14.68 16.90
N GLY A 528 -9.05 -15.27 15.71
CA GLY A 528 -8.83 -14.54 14.46
C GLY A 528 -10.00 -13.62 14.13
N ILE A 529 -9.74 -12.53 13.43
CA ILE A 529 -10.76 -11.58 13.01
C ILE A 529 -11.64 -12.21 11.92
N GLN A 530 -12.79 -12.73 12.34
CA GLN A 530 -13.66 -13.57 11.51
C GLN A 530 -14.12 -12.89 10.21
N SER A 531 -14.41 -11.58 10.25
CA SER A 531 -14.84 -10.83 9.06
C SER A 531 -13.77 -10.82 7.96
N ILE A 532 -12.49 -10.71 8.31
CA ILE A 532 -11.38 -10.81 7.35
C ILE A 532 -11.23 -12.24 6.83
N ILE A 533 -11.31 -13.23 7.72
CA ILE A 533 -11.24 -14.64 7.34
C ILE A 533 -12.32 -14.98 6.31
N ASP A 534 -13.55 -14.52 6.53
CA ASP A 534 -14.67 -14.76 5.62
C ASP A 534 -14.53 -13.97 4.31
N ALA A 535 -14.09 -12.71 4.37
CA ALA A 535 -13.79 -11.89 3.20
C ALA A 535 -12.75 -12.54 2.27
N LEU A 536 -11.64 -13.02 2.83
CA LEU A 536 -10.58 -13.70 2.08
C LEU A 536 -11.05 -15.07 1.55
N ARG A 537 -11.76 -15.86 2.38
CA ARG A 537 -12.36 -17.13 1.94
C ARG A 537 -13.32 -16.95 0.76
N GLU A 538 -14.12 -15.90 0.78
CA GLU A 538 -15.04 -15.57 -0.32
C GLU A 538 -14.26 -15.23 -1.59
N ALA A 539 -13.25 -14.36 -1.50
CA ALA A 539 -12.43 -13.95 -2.63
C ALA A 539 -11.53 -15.07 -3.18
N TYR A 540 -11.19 -16.07 -2.38
CA TYR A 540 -10.31 -17.18 -2.75
C TYR A 540 -11.04 -18.44 -3.24
N LYS A 541 -12.38 -18.40 -3.33
CA LYS A 541 -13.20 -19.37 -4.08
C LYS A 541 -13.11 -19.09 -5.57
#